data_AF-A0A2V3U0P5-F1
#
_entry.id   AF-A0A2V3U0P5-F1
#
_cell.length_a   1.000
_cell.length_b   1.000
_cell.length_c   1.000
_cell.angle_alpha   90.00
_cell.angle_beta   90.00
_cell.angle_gamma   90.00
#
_symmetry.space_group_name_H-M   'P 1'
#
loop_
_entity.id
_entity.type
_entity.pdbx_description
1 polymer ?
#
loop_
_entity_poly.entity_id
_entity_poly.type
_entity_poly.pdbx_seq_one_letter_code
_entity_poly.pdbx_strand_id
1 'polypeptide(L)'
;MLYREQPTRTVPYRYYNVIRNCGDAISAYILKDQFAATGVFAESSQPHLLPIGSIFFMANANSYIWGSGVLSPSVALGAIDVTKIRALRGELTRDHLRSAGLQVPDVPLGDPGILVKRLVSPDHMRVRYRAAVVPHHSSLHSKAFDAFRASDEFCVVDMMDDSLRPLEQIAQSEVVISQSLHGLVFAEALGRPSLWISNRNEPVWNFKFNDWFSMMKNPQREPVAIAGKPGDLIAQAEHRVSKINEAELVGAFPSELIDGQAPLLMDFDVCRSLSPWQIFVEQPLALKVEPSQQDLAAFAKRMRQLRAAAFTGFAEPAYLAAYPLSQKNRPGRADLLAIQRFMDERRNFDFVWIPERSEPAGVSGLTINPAETKLGAGGLPPGGFVIRPSGFLSANSTYAVVG
;
A
#
# COMPACT_ATOMS: atom_id res chain seq x y z
N MET A 1 -1.75 4.79 -29.40
CA MET A 1 -1.35 3.68 -28.51
C MET A 1 0.13 3.44 -28.78
N LEU A 2 1.03 4.05 -28.01
CA LEU A 2 2.47 3.87 -28.20
C LEU A 2 2.84 2.50 -27.63
N TYR A 3 3.20 1.56 -28.52
CA TYR A 3 3.78 0.27 -28.16
C TYR A 3 5.12 0.52 -27.45
N ARG A 4 5.11 0.61 -26.12
CA ARG A 4 6.31 0.33 -25.32
C ARG A 4 6.55 -1.17 -25.39
N GLU A 5 7.79 -1.59 -25.54
CA GLU A 5 8.18 -3.00 -25.46
C GLU A 5 7.58 -3.61 -24.19
N GLN A 6 6.78 -4.67 -24.35
CA GLN A 6 6.12 -5.31 -23.22
C GLN A 6 7.18 -6.06 -22.39
N PRO A 7 7.19 -5.89 -21.06
CA PRO A 7 8.22 -6.50 -20.23
C PRO A 7 8.17 -8.02 -20.34
N THR A 8 9.31 -8.63 -20.66
CA THR A 8 9.46 -10.08 -20.82
C THR A 8 9.96 -10.77 -19.55
N ARG A 9 10.41 -10.00 -18.55
CA ARG A 9 10.88 -10.51 -17.25
C ARG A 9 9.91 -10.11 -16.16
N THR A 10 9.33 -11.09 -15.48
CA THR A 10 8.33 -10.87 -14.44
C THR A 10 8.74 -11.51 -13.13
N VAL A 11 8.26 -10.95 -12.02
CA VAL A 11 8.45 -11.51 -10.67
C VAL A 11 7.10 -11.58 -9.98
N PRO A 12 6.61 -12.77 -9.60
CA PRO A 12 5.40 -12.86 -8.80
C PRO A 12 5.65 -12.23 -7.44
N TYR A 13 4.84 -11.25 -7.04
CA TYR A 13 4.99 -10.57 -5.76
C TYR A 13 3.65 -10.28 -5.10
N ARG A 14 3.71 -10.01 -3.80
CA ARG A 14 2.57 -9.50 -3.03
C ARG A 14 3.02 -8.30 -2.23
N TYR A 15 2.10 -7.37 -2.08
CA TYR A 15 2.24 -6.17 -1.27
C TYR A 15 0.91 -5.88 -0.58
N TYR A 16 0.92 -5.01 0.42
CA TYR A 16 -0.32 -4.61 1.08
C TYR A 16 -1.16 -3.73 0.16
N ASN A 17 -2.33 -4.24 -0.25
CA ASN A 17 -3.20 -3.61 -1.25
C ASN A 17 -4.65 -3.40 -0.77
N VAL A 18 -4.86 -3.37 0.56
CA VAL A 18 -6.18 -3.04 1.15
C VAL A 18 -6.44 -1.54 1.02
N ILE A 19 -5.43 -0.72 1.28
CA ILE A 19 -5.40 0.71 0.99
C ILE A 19 -4.14 0.97 0.17
N ARG A 20 -4.12 2.05 -0.61
CA ARG A 20 -2.87 2.49 -1.22
C ARG A 20 -1.85 2.85 -0.16
N ASN A 21 -0.62 2.45 -0.39
CA ASN A 21 0.52 2.71 0.48
C ASN A 21 1.78 2.85 -0.37
N CYS A 22 2.31 4.07 -0.50
CA CYS A 22 3.53 4.35 -1.27
C CYS A 22 4.68 3.44 -0.86
N GLY A 23 4.80 3.20 0.45
CA GLY A 23 5.85 2.39 1.03
C GLY A 23 5.88 0.96 0.52
N ASP A 24 4.72 0.29 0.44
CA ASP A 24 4.64 -1.07 -0.10
C ASP A 24 4.64 -1.05 -1.65
N ALA A 25 4.00 -0.04 -2.25
CA ALA A 25 3.88 0.15 -3.70
C ALA A 25 5.23 0.46 -4.39
N ILE A 26 6.22 0.96 -3.64
CA ILE A 26 7.57 1.26 -4.14
C ILE A 26 8.31 0.01 -4.63
N SER A 27 7.90 -1.16 -4.12
CA SER A 27 8.44 -2.46 -4.51
C SER A 27 8.42 -2.66 -6.03
N ALA A 28 7.32 -2.30 -6.70
CA ALA A 28 7.20 -2.45 -8.15
C ALA A 28 8.21 -1.58 -8.92
N TYR A 29 8.46 -0.36 -8.43
CA TYR A 29 9.45 0.54 -9.01
C TYR A 29 10.88 0.03 -8.78
N ILE A 30 11.19 -0.49 -7.58
CA ILE A 30 12.50 -1.08 -7.28
C ILE A 30 12.76 -2.31 -8.14
N LEU A 31 11.77 -3.21 -8.30
CA LEU A 31 11.91 -4.40 -9.15
C LEU A 31 12.27 -4.01 -10.60
N LYS A 32 11.59 -2.99 -11.12
CA LYS A 32 11.81 -2.48 -12.47
C LYS A 32 13.18 -1.82 -12.63
N ASP A 33 13.60 -0.99 -11.66
CA ASP A 33 14.86 -0.25 -11.73
C ASP A 33 16.11 -1.08 -11.40
N GLN A 34 16.03 -1.98 -10.42
CA GLN A 34 17.18 -2.74 -9.93
C GLN A 34 17.38 -4.06 -10.67
N PHE A 35 16.28 -4.72 -11.08
CA PHE A 35 16.35 -6.06 -11.67
C PHE A 35 15.84 -6.13 -13.11
N ALA A 36 15.39 -5.01 -13.67
CA ALA A 36 14.75 -4.97 -14.99
C ALA A 36 13.60 -6.01 -15.09
N ALA A 37 12.81 -6.13 -14.03
CA ALA A 37 11.70 -7.06 -13.95
C ALA A 37 10.42 -6.37 -13.48
N THR A 38 9.29 -6.73 -14.07
CA THR A 38 7.97 -6.23 -13.66
C THR A 38 7.39 -7.13 -12.57
N GLY A 39 7.02 -6.54 -11.43
CA GLY A 39 6.26 -7.23 -10.40
C GLY A 39 4.86 -7.59 -10.90
N VAL A 40 4.46 -8.85 -10.78
CA VAL A 40 3.11 -9.33 -11.10
C VAL A 40 2.43 -9.84 -9.84
N PHE A 41 1.23 -9.35 -9.53
CA PHE A 41 0.50 -9.75 -8.35
C PHE A 41 0.19 -11.24 -8.39
N ALA A 42 0.64 -11.96 -7.36
CA ALA A 42 0.45 -13.40 -7.23
C ALA A 42 -0.53 -13.75 -6.12
N GLU A 43 -1.28 -14.83 -6.30
CA GLU A 43 -2.13 -15.38 -5.23
C GLU A 43 -1.26 -16.01 -4.13
N SER A 44 -1.78 -16.08 -2.90
CA SER A 44 -1.01 -16.57 -1.75
C SER A 44 -0.62 -18.06 -1.86
N SER A 45 -1.33 -18.80 -2.72
CA SER A 45 -1.06 -20.21 -3.04
C SER A 45 0.06 -20.40 -4.07
N GLN A 46 0.50 -19.34 -4.75
CA GLN A 46 1.58 -19.37 -5.73
C GLN A 46 2.90 -18.93 -5.08
N PRO A 47 4.07 -19.37 -5.58
CA PRO A 47 5.36 -18.77 -5.22
C PRO A 47 5.34 -17.26 -5.44
N HIS A 48 5.73 -16.47 -4.44
CA HIS A 48 5.68 -15.02 -4.54
C HIS A 48 6.72 -14.34 -3.63
N LEU A 49 7.17 -13.16 -4.04
CA LEU A 49 8.04 -12.29 -3.26
C LEU A 49 7.22 -11.46 -2.24
N LEU A 50 7.74 -11.35 -1.02
CA LEU A 50 7.39 -10.33 -0.04
C LEU A 50 8.61 -9.41 0.16
N PRO A 51 8.65 -8.25 -0.53
CA PRO A 51 9.84 -7.42 -0.59
C PRO A 51 9.94 -6.44 0.58
N ILE A 52 9.03 -5.47 0.69
CA ILE A 52 9.22 -4.28 1.54
C ILE A 52 8.13 -4.18 2.60
N GLY A 53 8.45 -3.54 3.73
CA GLY A 53 7.46 -3.08 4.69
C GLY A 53 7.17 -4.04 5.83
N SER A 54 6.07 -3.76 6.54
CA SER A 54 5.65 -4.49 7.75
C SER A 54 4.64 -5.59 7.44
N ILE A 55 4.81 -6.26 6.30
CA ILE A 55 3.81 -7.16 5.71
C ILE A 55 4.12 -8.64 5.95
N PHE A 56 5.06 -8.96 6.85
CA PHE A 56 5.45 -10.35 7.13
C PHE A 56 4.29 -11.22 7.61
N PHE A 57 3.21 -10.64 8.13
CA PHE A 57 1.96 -11.36 8.44
C PHE A 57 1.28 -12.00 7.23
N MET A 58 1.68 -11.64 6.00
CA MET A 58 1.23 -12.25 4.76
C MET A 58 2.06 -13.49 4.38
N ALA A 59 3.16 -13.76 5.08
CA ALA A 59 4.11 -14.82 4.76
C ALA A 59 3.50 -16.22 4.96
N ASN A 60 3.80 -17.11 4.03
CA ASN A 60 3.47 -18.54 4.07
C ASN A 60 4.56 -19.37 3.38
N ALA A 61 4.32 -20.67 3.20
CA ALA A 61 5.31 -21.61 2.66
C ALA A 61 5.74 -21.30 1.20
N ASN A 62 4.97 -20.49 0.48
CA ASN A 62 5.25 -20.04 -0.88
C ASN A 62 5.97 -18.69 -0.94
N SER A 63 6.11 -18.00 0.20
CA SER A 63 6.69 -16.66 0.26
C SER A 63 8.21 -16.70 0.25
N TYR A 64 8.81 -15.97 -0.68
CA TYR A 64 10.21 -15.58 -0.62
C TYR A 64 10.30 -14.22 0.07
N ILE A 65 11.02 -14.15 1.19
CA ILE A 65 11.14 -12.91 1.96
C ILE A 65 12.43 -12.20 1.57
N TRP A 66 12.31 -10.99 1.06
CA TRP A 66 13.43 -10.15 0.69
C TRP A 66 13.32 -8.79 1.37
N GLY A 67 13.39 -8.77 2.70
CA GLY A 67 13.47 -7.53 3.48
C GLY A 67 12.19 -7.08 4.17
N SER A 68 11.08 -7.81 4.04
CA SER A 68 9.87 -7.55 4.84
C SER A 68 10.13 -7.88 6.32
N GLY A 69 9.50 -7.10 7.20
CA GLY A 69 9.62 -7.25 8.64
C GLY A 69 8.29 -7.49 9.33
N VAL A 70 8.37 -8.02 10.55
CA VAL A 70 7.20 -8.28 11.40
C VAL A 70 6.58 -6.95 11.84
N LEU A 71 5.25 -6.84 11.75
CA LEU A 71 4.53 -5.63 12.17
C LEU A 71 4.61 -5.44 13.68
N SER A 72 4.32 -6.51 14.42
CA SER A 72 4.44 -6.61 15.86
C SER A 72 4.51 -8.10 16.26
N PRO A 73 5.12 -8.43 17.40
CA PRO A 73 5.26 -9.81 17.86
C PRO A 73 3.93 -10.43 18.32
N SER A 74 2.85 -9.63 18.38
CA SER A 74 1.50 -10.11 18.69
C SER A 74 0.79 -10.73 17.49
N VAL A 75 1.34 -10.60 16.28
CA VAL A 75 0.76 -11.18 15.07
C VAL A 75 1.30 -12.60 14.91
N ALA A 76 0.40 -13.56 14.74
CA ALA A 76 0.79 -14.96 14.54
C ALA A 76 1.63 -15.13 13.28
N LEU A 77 2.68 -15.95 13.37
CA LEU A 77 3.49 -16.35 12.23
C LEU A 77 2.74 -17.42 11.43
N GLY A 78 2.77 -17.29 10.11
CA GLY A 78 2.29 -18.33 9.21
C GLY A 78 3.24 -19.54 9.18
N ALA A 79 2.82 -20.61 8.50
CA ALA A 79 3.72 -21.71 8.15
C ALA A 79 4.69 -21.21 7.07
N ILE A 80 5.95 -20.97 7.42
CA ILE A 80 6.97 -20.37 6.55
C ILE A 80 8.04 -21.39 6.22
N ASP A 81 8.49 -21.39 4.97
CA ASP A 81 9.69 -22.11 4.57
C ASP A 81 10.92 -21.24 4.82
N VAL A 82 11.70 -21.58 5.86
CA VAL A 82 12.88 -20.80 6.27
C VAL A 82 13.95 -20.73 5.19
N THR A 83 13.97 -21.67 4.23
CA THR A 83 14.94 -21.66 3.12
C THR A 83 14.66 -20.56 2.09
N LYS A 84 13.45 -19.99 2.11
CA LYS A 84 13.01 -18.87 1.26
C LYS A 84 13.12 -17.51 1.93
N ILE A 85 13.61 -17.47 3.16
CA ILE A 85 14.02 -16.21 3.80
C ILE A 85 15.37 -15.82 3.19
N ARG A 86 15.38 -14.74 2.41
CA ARG A 86 16.58 -14.24 1.73
C ARG A 86 17.15 -12.98 2.35
N ALA A 87 16.28 -12.12 2.90
CA ALA A 87 16.65 -10.97 3.71
C ALA A 87 15.50 -10.63 4.67
N LEU A 88 15.81 -9.97 5.78
CA LEU A 88 14.81 -9.51 6.76
C LEU A 88 15.02 -8.02 7.06
N ARG A 89 13.96 -7.30 7.43
CA ARG A 89 14.05 -5.85 7.64
C ARG A 89 15.09 -5.43 8.68
N GLY A 90 15.16 -6.14 9.80
CA GLY A 90 16.00 -5.77 10.93
C GLY A 90 16.20 -6.91 11.93
N GLU A 91 17.00 -6.61 12.97
CA GLU A 91 17.41 -7.58 13.98
C GLU A 91 16.23 -8.10 14.81
N LEU A 92 15.25 -7.25 15.13
CA LEU A 92 14.11 -7.65 15.96
C LEU A 92 13.20 -8.62 15.21
N THR A 93 13.01 -8.45 13.90
CA THR A 93 12.30 -9.43 13.08
C THR A 93 13.03 -10.77 13.10
N ARG A 94 14.34 -10.79 12.83
CA ARG A 94 15.16 -12.01 12.85
C ARG A 94 15.08 -12.72 14.20
N ASP A 95 15.26 -11.96 15.28
CA ASP A 95 15.30 -12.51 16.63
C ASP A 95 13.92 -13.01 17.07
N HIS A 96 12.84 -12.33 16.68
CA HIS A 96 11.48 -12.82 16.91
C HIS A 96 11.23 -14.17 16.22
N LEU A 97 11.61 -14.31 14.95
CA LEU A 97 11.47 -15.58 14.22
C LEU A 97 12.29 -16.71 14.86
N ARG A 98 13.53 -16.44 15.27
CA ARG A 98 14.37 -17.41 15.99
C ARG A 98 13.76 -17.79 17.34
N SER A 99 13.23 -16.83 18.09
CA SER A 99 12.56 -17.09 19.37
C SER A 99 11.29 -17.94 19.24
N ALA A 100 10.64 -17.90 18.07
CA ALA A 100 9.52 -18.76 17.71
C ALA A 100 9.93 -20.18 17.26
N GLY A 101 11.22 -20.53 17.36
CA GLY A 101 11.76 -21.85 17.04
C GLY A 101 12.17 -22.05 15.57
N LEU A 102 12.07 -21.01 14.74
CA LEU A 102 12.47 -21.10 13.33
C LEU A 102 14.00 -21.06 13.20
N GLN A 103 14.55 -21.98 12.42
CA GLN A 103 15.98 -22.02 12.07
C GLN A 103 16.28 -21.02 10.96
N VAL A 104 16.22 -19.72 11.29
CA VAL A 104 16.41 -18.63 10.32
C VAL A 104 17.88 -18.56 9.89
N PRO A 105 18.17 -18.68 8.58
CA PRO A 105 19.54 -18.58 8.06
C PRO A 105 20.16 -17.22 8.35
N ASP A 106 21.49 -17.14 8.37
CA ASP A 106 22.19 -15.86 8.41
C ASP A 106 22.05 -15.18 7.05
N VAL A 107 21.11 -14.24 6.99
CA VAL A 107 20.75 -13.47 5.80
C VAL A 107 21.03 -11.99 6.01
N PRO A 108 21.25 -11.23 4.91
CA PRO A 108 21.35 -9.78 4.99
C PRO A 108 20.13 -9.16 5.67
N LEU A 109 20.38 -8.08 6.40
CA LEU A 109 19.34 -7.31 7.06
C LEU A 109 19.22 -5.93 6.41
N GLY A 110 17.98 -5.48 6.21
CA GLY A 110 17.67 -4.17 5.66
C GLY A 110 16.31 -4.15 4.97
N ASP A 111 15.68 -2.98 4.96
CA ASP A 111 14.49 -2.71 4.16
C ASP A 111 14.91 -2.32 2.73
N PRO A 112 14.47 -3.02 1.67
CA PRO A 112 14.81 -2.68 0.29
C PRO A 112 14.29 -1.30 -0.15
N GLY A 113 13.41 -0.66 0.62
CA GLY A 113 13.08 0.75 0.48
C GLY A 113 14.31 1.67 0.59
N ILE A 114 15.47 1.19 1.03
CA ILE A 114 16.75 1.93 0.95
C ILE A 114 17.22 2.13 -0.51
N LEU A 115 16.77 1.31 -1.45
CA LEU A 115 17.22 1.31 -2.85
C LEU A 115 16.50 2.36 -3.73
N VAL A 116 15.66 3.21 -3.13
CA VAL A 116 14.77 4.14 -3.85
C VAL A 116 15.47 5.36 -4.41
N LYS A 117 16.72 5.63 -4.04
CA LYS A 117 17.45 6.84 -4.46
C LYS A 117 17.51 7.02 -5.97
N ARG A 118 17.67 5.92 -6.74
CA ARG A 118 17.71 5.94 -8.21
C ARG A 118 16.36 6.21 -8.86
N LEU A 119 15.25 6.12 -8.11
CA LEU A 119 13.90 6.40 -8.60
C LEU A 119 13.58 7.90 -8.62
N VAL A 120 14.39 8.73 -7.97
CA VAL A 120 14.19 10.18 -7.90
C VAL A 120 15.04 10.86 -8.96
N SER A 121 14.42 11.71 -9.77
CA SER A 121 15.14 12.51 -10.76
C SER A 121 16.04 13.56 -10.08
N PRO A 122 17.15 13.98 -10.72
CA PRO A 122 18.00 15.05 -10.18
C PRO A 122 17.23 16.34 -9.84
N ASP A 123 16.23 16.71 -10.65
CA ASP A 123 15.41 17.90 -10.41
C ASP A 123 14.54 17.78 -9.14
N HIS A 124 14.13 16.56 -8.78
CA HIS A 124 13.39 16.29 -7.55
C HIS A 124 14.30 16.16 -6.32
N MET A 125 15.63 16.18 -6.47
CA MET A 125 16.56 16.30 -5.34
C MET A 125 16.76 17.76 -4.89
N ARG A 126 16.34 18.74 -5.69
CA ARG A 126 16.39 20.15 -5.32
C ARG A 126 15.41 20.43 -4.19
N VAL A 127 15.93 20.93 -3.08
CA VAL A 127 15.15 21.32 -1.90
C VAL A 127 14.14 22.42 -2.26
N ARG A 128 12.90 22.22 -1.81
CA ARG A 128 11.75 23.15 -1.89
C ARG A 128 11.10 23.39 -0.53
N TYR A 129 11.15 22.39 0.35
CA TYR A 129 10.49 22.43 1.65
C TYR A 129 11.52 22.33 2.78
N ARG A 130 11.26 23.06 3.88
CA ARG A 130 12.04 22.91 5.11
C ARG A 130 11.82 21.56 5.77
N ALA A 131 10.61 20.99 5.64
CA ALA A 131 10.34 19.64 6.12
C ALA A 131 9.28 18.92 5.29
N ALA A 132 9.52 17.64 5.03
CA ALA A 132 8.47 16.68 4.72
C ALA A 132 7.92 16.16 6.04
N VAL A 133 6.63 16.38 6.27
CA VAL A 133 5.91 15.86 7.42
C VAL A 133 5.09 14.69 6.92
N VAL A 134 5.32 13.50 7.45
CA VAL A 134 4.74 12.26 6.94
C VAL A 134 3.85 11.64 8.03
N PRO A 135 2.55 12.03 8.10
CA PRO A 135 1.59 11.43 9.02
C PRO A 135 1.42 9.92 8.81
N HIS A 136 0.94 9.23 9.84
CA HIS A 136 0.33 7.93 9.64
C HIS A 136 -0.96 8.10 8.83
N HIS A 137 -1.34 7.14 8.00
CA HIS A 137 -2.51 7.26 7.12
C HIS A 137 -3.80 7.62 7.90
N SER A 138 -3.98 7.06 9.10
CA SER A 138 -5.13 7.36 9.98
C SER A 138 -5.07 8.73 10.66
N SER A 139 -3.92 9.41 10.60
CA SER A 139 -3.67 10.70 11.21
C SER A 139 -3.45 11.80 10.17
N LEU A 140 -3.62 11.48 8.88
CA LEU A 140 -3.40 12.40 7.78
C LEU A 140 -4.27 13.66 7.83
N HIS A 141 -5.44 13.61 8.48
CA HIS A 141 -6.33 14.76 8.68
C HIS A 141 -6.35 15.25 10.14
N SER A 142 -5.42 14.77 10.97
CA SER A 142 -5.33 15.19 12.37
C SER A 142 -4.95 16.66 12.48
N LYS A 143 -5.56 17.34 13.47
CA LYS A 143 -5.23 18.72 13.85
C LYS A 143 -3.80 18.89 14.35
N ALA A 144 -3.16 17.81 14.79
CA ALA A 144 -1.76 17.80 15.18
C ALA A 144 -0.81 18.30 14.07
N PHE A 145 -1.27 18.29 12.81
CA PHE A 145 -0.50 18.75 11.66
C PHE A 145 -0.97 20.09 11.09
N ASP A 146 -1.95 20.77 11.70
CA ASP A 146 -2.51 22.03 11.16
C ASP A 146 -1.46 23.13 11.08
N ALA A 147 -0.56 23.22 12.07
CA ALA A 147 0.55 24.17 12.05
C ALA A 147 1.49 23.96 10.85
N PHE A 148 1.66 22.71 10.39
CA PHE A 148 2.44 22.41 9.20
C PHE A 148 1.66 22.73 7.92
N ARG A 149 0.35 22.45 7.88
CA ARG A 149 -0.49 22.78 6.71
C ARG A 149 -0.69 24.28 6.51
N ALA A 150 -0.54 25.08 7.56
CA ALA A 150 -0.72 26.53 7.51
C ALA A 150 0.48 27.29 6.88
N SER A 151 1.56 26.60 6.50
CA SER A 151 2.75 27.21 5.88
C SER A 151 3.20 26.43 4.64
N ASP A 152 3.49 27.14 3.56
CA ASP A 152 4.03 26.59 2.31
C ASP A 152 5.49 26.13 2.44
N GLU A 153 6.16 26.43 3.56
CA GLU A 153 7.51 25.91 3.86
C GLU A 153 7.52 24.40 4.12
N PHE A 154 6.36 23.80 4.43
CA PHE A 154 6.24 22.39 4.79
C PHE A 154 5.42 21.62 3.76
N CYS A 155 5.80 20.35 3.55
CA CYS A 155 5.02 19.43 2.75
C CYS A 155 4.43 18.35 3.65
N VAL A 156 3.11 18.34 3.84
CA VAL A 156 2.41 17.22 4.50
C VAL A 156 2.22 16.11 3.45
N VAL A 157 3.04 15.07 3.56
CA VAL A 157 3.15 13.97 2.61
C VAL A 157 2.06 12.94 2.87
N ASP A 158 1.33 12.62 1.80
CA ASP A 158 0.29 11.61 1.82
C ASP A 158 0.84 10.27 1.32
N MET A 159 1.03 9.33 2.25
CA MET A 159 1.52 7.99 1.91
C MET A 159 0.43 7.09 1.30
N MET A 160 -0.84 7.52 1.20
CA MET A 160 -1.91 6.81 0.49
C MET A 160 -1.96 7.16 -1.01
N ASP A 161 -0.78 7.38 -1.59
CA ASP A 161 -0.53 7.56 -3.02
C ASP A 161 0.44 6.44 -3.44
N ASP A 162 0.15 5.74 -4.53
CA ASP A 162 0.91 4.60 -5.05
C ASP A 162 1.88 4.99 -6.19
N SER A 163 2.01 6.29 -6.46
CA SER A 163 3.02 6.86 -7.36
C SER A 163 4.34 7.19 -6.64
N LEU A 164 5.30 7.75 -7.39
CA LEU A 164 6.56 8.27 -6.85
C LEU A 164 6.41 9.61 -6.12
N ARG A 165 5.25 10.27 -6.20
CA ARG A 165 5.05 11.62 -5.65
C ARG A 165 5.42 11.75 -4.17
N PRO A 166 5.06 10.82 -3.26
CA PRO A 166 5.47 10.92 -1.85
C PRO A 166 7.00 10.85 -1.67
N LEU A 167 7.67 9.99 -2.44
CA LEU A 167 9.13 9.88 -2.44
C LEU A 167 9.77 11.18 -2.95
N GLU A 168 9.24 11.77 -4.03
CA GLU A 168 9.70 13.04 -4.58
C GLU A 168 9.52 14.20 -3.60
N GLN A 169 8.39 14.27 -2.89
CA GLN A 169 8.15 15.27 -1.85
C GLN A 169 9.16 15.15 -0.68
N ILE A 170 9.49 13.92 -0.29
CA ILE A 170 10.52 13.64 0.72
C ILE A 170 11.90 14.08 0.19
N ALA A 171 12.21 13.77 -1.07
CA ALA A 171 13.46 14.17 -1.70
C ALA A 171 13.62 15.69 -1.82
N GLN A 172 12.53 16.43 -2.01
CA GLN A 172 12.50 17.89 -2.07
C GLN A 172 12.54 18.57 -0.69
N SER A 173 12.75 17.83 0.39
CA SER A 173 12.73 18.40 1.75
C SER A 173 14.11 18.42 2.41
N GLU A 174 14.37 19.43 3.24
CA GLU A 174 15.61 19.51 4.04
C GLU A 174 15.65 18.42 5.11
N VAL A 175 14.54 18.24 5.84
CA VAL A 175 14.38 17.21 6.88
C VAL A 175 13.09 16.41 6.70
N VAL A 176 13.02 15.24 7.34
CA VAL A 176 11.82 14.39 7.33
C VAL A 176 11.33 14.14 8.75
N ILE A 177 10.09 14.53 9.04
CA ILE A 177 9.43 14.30 10.32
C ILE A 177 8.32 13.28 10.09
N SER A 178 8.44 12.08 10.66
CA SER A 178 7.61 10.95 10.21
C SER A 178 6.95 10.15 11.33
N GLN A 179 5.64 9.91 11.16
CA GLN A 179 4.88 8.85 11.84
C GLN A 179 4.80 7.56 10.98
N SER A 180 5.38 7.55 9.78
CA SER A 180 5.37 6.45 8.84
C SER A 180 6.74 5.78 8.81
N LEU A 181 6.79 4.44 8.90
CA LEU A 181 8.05 3.70 8.80
C LEU A 181 8.78 4.03 7.49
N HIS A 182 8.06 3.96 6.37
CA HIS A 182 8.67 4.22 5.06
C HIS A 182 9.05 5.69 4.86
N GLY A 183 8.46 6.63 5.60
CA GLY A 183 8.97 8.00 5.62
C GLY A 183 10.40 8.07 6.19
N LEU A 184 10.70 7.29 7.22
CA LEU A 184 12.04 7.18 7.80
C LEU A 184 13.01 6.40 6.89
N VAL A 185 12.54 5.32 6.27
CA VAL A 185 13.33 4.52 5.32
C VAL A 185 13.74 5.39 4.12
N PHE A 186 12.79 6.10 3.53
CA PHE A 186 13.06 6.97 2.38
C PHE A 186 13.94 8.16 2.75
N ALA A 187 13.80 8.71 3.97
CA ALA A 187 14.69 9.75 4.45
C ALA A 187 16.15 9.28 4.46
N GLU A 188 16.42 8.08 5.00
CA GLU A 188 17.77 7.51 5.02
C GLU A 188 18.30 7.25 3.60
N ALA A 189 17.47 6.64 2.74
CA ALA A 189 17.83 6.36 1.34
C ALA A 189 18.25 7.62 0.57
N LEU A 190 17.60 8.74 0.85
CA LEU A 190 17.80 10.03 0.21
C LEU A 190 18.84 10.90 0.94
N GLY A 191 19.42 10.42 2.04
CA GLY A 191 20.39 11.14 2.85
C GLY A 191 19.79 12.37 3.54
N ARG A 192 18.51 12.32 3.93
CA ARG A 192 17.82 13.38 4.66
C ARG A 192 17.83 13.09 6.17
N PRO A 193 18.15 14.08 7.02
CA PRO A 193 17.97 13.94 8.46
C PRO A 193 16.50 13.65 8.77
N SER A 194 16.25 12.80 9.77
CA SER A 194 14.91 12.37 10.11
C SER A 194 14.63 12.35 11.61
N LEU A 195 13.37 12.62 11.94
CA LEU A 195 12.80 12.49 13.28
C LEU A 195 11.60 11.55 13.23
N TRP A 196 11.66 10.48 14.02
CA TRP A 196 10.50 9.65 14.27
C TRP A 196 9.59 10.32 15.31
N ILE A 197 8.37 10.61 14.92
CA ILE A 197 7.33 11.19 15.77
C ILE A 197 6.17 10.22 15.96
N SER A 198 5.48 10.32 17.09
CA SER A 198 4.28 9.54 17.35
C SER A 198 3.50 10.13 18.53
N ASN A 199 2.17 10.00 18.50
CA ASN A 199 1.32 10.23 19.69
C ASN A 199 1.01 8.90 20.42
N ARG A 200 1.64 7.82 19.97
CA ARG A 200 1.55 6.45 20.48
C ARG A 200 2.93 6.00 20.90
N ASN A 201 3.04 5.45 22.11
CA ASN A 201 4.31 4.93 22.61
C ASN A 201 4.19 3.51 23.19
N GLU A 202 3.28 2.71 22.64
CA GLU A 202 3.12 1.32 23.07
C GLU A 202 4.19 0.42 22.42
N PRO A 203 4.82 -0.51 23.17
CA PRO A 203 5.87 -1.39 22.62
C PRO A 203 5.46 -2.17 21.36
N VAL A 204 4.20 -2.62 21.30
CA VAL A 204 3.63 -3.35 20.16
C VAL A 204 3.59 -2.46 18.90
N TRP A 205 3.25 -1.18 19.06
CA TRP A 205 3.22 -0.21 17.96
C TRP A 205 4.63 0.17 17.50
N ASN A 206 5.54 0.34 18.46
CA ASN A 206 6.91 0.76 18.24
C ASN A 206 7.79 -0.33 17.60
N PHE A 207 7.40 -1.61 17.71
CA PHE A 207 8.20 -2.74 17.24
C PHE A 207 8.76 -2.55 15.82
N LYS A 208 7.92 -2.21 14.84
CA LYS A 208 8.36 -2.02 13.44
C LYS A 208 9.39 -0.90 13.26
N PHE A 209 9.28 0.16 14.08
CA PHE A 209 10.21 1.29 14.05
C PHE A 209 11.52 0.92 14.72
N ASN A 210 11.46 0.27 15.88
CA ASN A 210 12.63 -0.23 16.59
C ASN A 210 13.38 -1.28 15.78
N ASP A 211 12.66 -2.12 15.03
CA ASP A 211 13.25 -3.08 14.10
C ASP A 211 14.01 -2.38 12.96
N TRP A 212 13.46 -1.31 12.38
CA TRP A 212 14.19 -0.47 11.43
C TRP A 212 15.38 0.25 12.05
N PHE A 213 15.20 0.89 13.21
CA PHE A 213 16.29 1.57 13.91
C PHE A 213 17.37 0.62 14.39
N SER A 214 17.08 -0.68 14.56
CA SER A 214 18.12 -1.68 14.79
C SER A 214 19.16 -1.70 13.68
N MET A 215 18.81 -1.25 12.46
CA MET A 215 19.69 -1.10 11.30
C MET A 215 20.47 0.22 11.26
N MET A 216 20.46 1.01 12.34
CA MET A 216 21.20 2.27 12.47
C MET A 216 22.27 2.17 13.56
N LYS A 217 23.44 2.77 13.34
CA LYS A 217 24.49 2.90 14.37
C LYS A 217 24.10 3.91 15.46
N ASN A 218 23.31 4.92 15.11
CA ASN A 218 22.75 5.93 16.00
C ASN A 218 21.20 5.87 16.03
N PRO A 219 20.63 4.80 16.59
CA PRO A 219 19.19 4.58 16.59
C PRO A 219 18.44 5.61 17.43
N GLN A 220 17.33 6.12 16.90
CA GLN A 220 16.32 6.78 17.75
C GLN A 220 15.57 5.68 18.53
N ARG A 221 15.57 5.77 19.86
CA ARG A 221 15.01 4.72 20.73
C ARG A 221 13.51 4.85 20.96
N GLU A 222 13.01 6.07 20.97
CA GLU A 222 11.63 6.41 21.32
C GLU A 222 11.10 7.50 20.38
N PRO A 223 9.81 7.52 20.04
CA PRO A 223 9.22 8.57 19.24
C PRO A 223 9.15 9.90 20.01
N VAL A 224 9.30 11.01 19.29
CA VAL A 224 9.01 12.34 19.84
C VAL A 224 7.52 12.66 19.71
N ALA A 225 6.93 13.18 20.78
CA ALA A 225 5.53 13.58 20.79
C ALA A 225 5.29 14.76 19.83
N ILE A 226 4.12 14.77 19.17
CA ILE A 226 3.76 15.85 18.24
C ILE A 226 3.19 17.01 19.05
N ALA A 227 4.08 17.81 19.61
CA ALA A 227 3.75 18.99 20.40
C ALA A 227 4.75 20.13 20.11
N GLY A 228 4.37 21.35 20.46
CA GLY A 228 5.21 22.53 20.28
C GLY A 228 5.18 23.10 18.85
N LYS A 229 6.20 23.90 18.51
CA LYS A 229 6.28 24.56 17.20
C LYS A 229 6.97 23.63 16.19
N PRO A 230 6.62 23.71 14.89
CA PRO A 230 7.33 22.98 13.83
C PRO A 230 8.85 23.06 13.90
N GLY A 231 9.40 24.24 14.22
CA GLY A 231 10.85 24.45 14.34
C GLY A 231 11.53 23.60 15.42
N ASP A 232 10.83 23.32 16.52
CA ASP A 232 11.37 22.53 17.65
C ASP A 232 11.54 21.06 17.25
N LEU A 233 10.62 20.54 16.41
CA LEU A 233 10.72 19.19 15.85
C LEU A 233 11.81 19.11 14.78
N ILE A 234 11.92 20.12 13.92
CA ILE A 234 12.98 20.18 12.89
C ILE A 234 14.38 20.16 13.52
N ALA A 235 14.57 20.90 14.61
CA ALA A 235 15.86 20.97 15.31
C ALA A 235 16.31 19.64 15.94
N GLN A 236 15.40 18.67 16.10
CA GLN A 236 15.69 17.34 16.64
C GLN A 236 15.95 16.29 15.54
N ALA A 237 15.77 16.63 14.27
CA ALA A 237 16.01 15.69 13.18
C ALA A 237 17.52 15.45 13.01
N GLU A 238 17.90 14.19 12.84
CA GLU A 238 19.31 13.78 12.74
C GLU A 238 19.53 12.90 11.52
N HIS A 239 20.72 12.98 10.92
CA HIS A 239 21.17 11.96 9.98
C HIS A 239 21.32 10.63 10.69
N ARG A 240 20.74 9.57 10.13
CA ARG A 240 21.00 8.21 10.60
C ARG A 240 22.22 7.67 9.87
N VAL A 241 22.87 6.70 10.50
CA VAL A 241 24.05 6.03 9.97
C VAL A 241 23.68 4.57 9.80
N SER A 242 23.15 4.24 8.63
CA SER A 242 22.79 2.88 8.26
C SER A 242 23.98 1.91 8.38
N LYS A 243 23.71 0.70 8.88
CA LYS A 243 24.62 -0.46 8.79
C LYS A 243 24.20 -1.46 7.70
N ILE A 244 23.20 -1.12 6.89
CA ILE A 244 22.71 -1.97 5.79
C ILE A 244 23.80 -2.08 4.72
N ASN A 245 24.15 -3.31 4.35
CA ASN A 245 24.99 -3.55 3.18
C ASN A 245 24.08 -3.68 1.95
N GLU A 246 23.96 -2.60 1.17
CA GLU A 246 23.11 -2.57 -0.02
C GLU A 246 23.48 -3.65 -1.05
N ALA A 247 24.77 -3.95 -1.23
CA ALA A 247 25.21 -4.96 -2.19
C ALA A 247 24.82 -6.37 -1.75
N GLU A 248 24.95 -6.70 -0.46
CA GLU A 248 24.46 -7.97 0.09
C GLU A 248 22.93 -8.04 0.01
N LEU A 249 22.21 -6.96 0.30
CA LEU A 249 20.75 -6.91 0.20
C LEU A 249 20.30 -7.16 -1.25
N VAL A 250 20.89 -6.49 -2.23
CA VAL A 250 20.62 -6.72 -3.66
C VAL A 250 21.01 -8.13 -4.08
N GLY A 251 22.18 -8.62 -3.64
CA GLY A 251 22.68 -9.96 -3.95
C GLY A 251 21.82 -11.09 -3.34
N ALA A 252 21.09 -10.81 -2.27
CA ALA A 252 20.13 -11.73 -1.67
C ALA A 252 18.79 -11.77 -2.40
N PHE A 253 18.56 -10.95 -3.42
CA PHE A 253 17.31 -11.03 -4.19
C PHE A 253 17.11 -12.45 -4.77
N PRO A 254 15.94 -13.08 -4.59
CA PRO A 254 15.67 -14.42 -5.11
C PRO A 254 15.49 -14.39 -6.64
N SER A 255 16.60 -14.33 -7.38
CA SER A 255 16.61 -14.26 -8.85
C SER A 255 15.89 -15.43 -9.52
N GLU A 256 15.76 -16.56 -8.84
CA GLU A 256 14.99 -17.73 -9.27
C GLU A 256 13.47 -17.45 -9.41
N LEU A 257 12.97 -16.37 -8.81
CA LEU A 257 11.59 -15.91 -9.03
C LEU A 257 11.42 -15.13 -10.33
N ILE A 258 12.49 -14.70 -10.98
CA ILE A 258 12.38 -14.03 -12.27
C ILE A 258 12.07 -15.09 -13.32
N ASP A 259 10.83 -15.09 -13.78
CA ASP A 259 10.38 -15.96 -14.85
C ASP A 259 10.00 -15.14 -16.09
N GLY A 260 10.28 -15.71 -17.25
CA GLY A 260 9.87 -15.17 -18.53
C GLY A 260 8.42 -15.53 -18.82
N GLN A 261 7.50 -14.57 -18.65
CA GLN A 261 6.08 -14.80 -18.92
C GLN A 261 5.68 -14.22 -20.29
N ALA A 262 4.52 -14.67 -20.77
CA ALA A 262 3.82 -14.02 -21.87
C ALA A 262 3.67 -12.51 -21.58
N PRO A 263 3.77 -11.66 -22.59
CA PRO A 263 3.89 -10.24 -22.36
C PRO A 263 2.62 -9.68 -21.72
N LEU A 264 2.80 -8.82 -20.70
CA LEU A 264 1.70 -8.23 -19.95
C LEU A 264 0.88 -7.28 -20.83
N LEU A 265 -0.44 -7.30 -20.67
CA LEU A 265 -1.33 -6.32 -21.29
C LEU A 265 -1.14 -4.93 -20.68
N MET A 266 -0.99 -4.86 -19.36
CA MET A 266 -0.78 -3.62 -18.62
C MET A 266 0.30 -3.78 -17.56
N ASP A 267 1.31 -2.90 -17.59
CA ASP A 267 2.30 -2.74 -16.54
C ASP A 267 1.71 -1.99 -15.33
N PHE A 268 2.37 -2.06 -14.17
CA PHE A 268 1.82 -1.56 -12.91
C PHE A 268 1.56 -0.04 -12.93
N ASP A 269 2.38 0.74 -13.64
CA ASP A 269 2.20 2.19 -13.80
C ASP A 269 0.91 2.52 -14.53
N VAL A 270 0.61 1.78 -15.60
CA VAL A 270 -0.65 1.85 -16.33
C VAL A 270 -1.81 1.43 -15.43
N CYS A 271 -1.70 0.30 -14.73
CA CYS A 271 -2.74 -0.18 -13.79
C CYS A 271 -3.12 0.90 -12.75
N ARG A 272 -2.12 1.54 -12.14
CA ARG A 272 -2.33 2.61 -11.14
C ARG A 272 -2.96 3.85 -11.76
N SER A 273 -2.49 4.29 -12.92
CA SER A 273 -3.03 5.48 -13.62
C SER A 273 -4.52 5.34 -13.99
N LEU A 274 -4.94 4.10 -14.26
CA LEU A 274 -6.30 3.77 -14.65
C LEU A 274 -7.20 3.41 -13.46
N SER A 275 -6.68 3.37 -12.23
CA SER A 275 -7.47 3.09 -11.02
C SER A 275 -8.36 4.28 -10.61
N PRO A 276 -9.68 4.11 -10.38
CA PRO A 276 -10.45 2.87 -10.53
C PRO A 276 -10.71 2.46 -11.97
N TRP A 277 -10.44 1.21 -12.28
CA TRP A 277 -10.71 0.58 -13.57
C TRP A 277 -12.22 0.36 -13.75
N GLN A 278 -12.76 0.75 -14.90
CA GLN A 278 -14.20 0.67 -15.16
C GLN A 278 -14.53 -0.49 -16.09
N ILE A 279 -15.52 -1.31 -15.69
CA ILE A 279 -16.10 -2.35 -16.53
C ILE A 279 -17.62 -2.21 -16.63
N PHE A 280 -18.19 -2.73 -17.71
CA PHE A 280 -19.63 -2.77 -17.94
C PHE A 280 -20.10 -4.20 -18.04
N VAL A 281 -21.21 -4.52 -17.37
CA VAL A 281 -21.79 -5.86 -17.32
C VAL A 281 -23.19 -5.86 -17.88
N GLU A 282 -23.54 -6.90 -18.64
CA GLU A 282 -24.87 -7.01 -19.26
C GLU A 282 -25.97 -7.23 -18.23
N GLN A 283 -25.72 -8.14 -17.27
CA GLN A 283 -26.69 -8.48 -16.24
C GLN A 283 -26.67 -7.44 -15.11
N PRO A 284 -27.83 -7.01 -14.59
CA PRO A 284 -27.91 -6.15 -13.42
C PRO A 284 -27.15 -6.72 -12.23
N LEU A 285 -26.53 -5.85 -11.44
CA LEU A 285 -25.93 -6.20 -10.16
C LEU A 285 -26.93 -5.76 -9.09
N ALA A 286 -27.49 -6.73 -8.38
CA ALA A 286 -28.48 -6.49 -7.33
C ALA A 286 -28.48 -7.66 -6.34
N LEU A 287 -28.98 -7.39 -5.14
CA LEU A 287 -29.18 -8.38 -4.08
C LEU A 287 -30.52 -8.08 -3.40
N LYS A 288 -31.34 -9.10 -3.16
CA LYS A 288 -32.64 -8.90 -2.51
C LYS A 288 -32.47 -8.42 -1.07
N VAL A 289 -33.50 -7.75 -0.55
CA VAL A 289 -33.64 -7.48 0.89
C VAL A 289 -33.77 -8.84 1.58
N GLU A 290 -32.96 -9.11 2.60
CA GLU A 290 -32.84 -10.43 3.26
C GLU A 290 -32.45 -11.59 2.32
N PRO A 291 -31.24 -11.55 1.72
CA PRO A 291 -30.78 -12.61 0.83
C PRO A 291 -30.51 -13.90 1.61
N SER A 292 -30.80 -15.05 0.99
CA SER A 292 -30.38 -16.34 1.54
C SER A 292 -28.86 -16.46 1.53
N GLN A 293 -28.30 -17.42 2.30
CA GLN A 293 -26.87 -17.73 2.23
C GLN A 293 -26.43 -18.14 0.82
N GLN A 294 -27.31 -18.81 0.06
CA GLN A 294 -27.04 -19.17 -1.33
C GLN A 294 -26.99 -17.94 -2.25
N ASP A 295 -27.88 -16.96 -2.04
CA ASP A 295 -27.87 -15.70 -2.79
C ASP A 295 -26.58 -14.91 -2.52
N LEU A 296 -26.17 -14.81 -1.26
CA LEU A 296 -24.91 -14.16 -0.85
C LEU A 296 -23.69 -14.84 -1.49
N ALA A 297 -23.63 -16.17 -1.43
CA ALA A 297 -22.54 -16.94 -2.03
C ALA A 297 -22.49 -16.78 -3.56
N ALA A 298 -23.65 -16.80 -4.23
CA ALA A 298 -23.75 -16.59 -5.67
C ALA A 298 -23.30 -15.17 -6.07
N PHE A 299 -23.73 -14.14 -5.33
CA PHE A 299 -23.32 -12.77 -5.53
C PHE A 299 -21.80 -12.60 -5.36
N ALA A 300 -21.24 -13.07 -4.24
CA ALA A 300 -19.80 -13.01 -3.99
C ALA A 300 -19.00 -13.78 -5.06
N LYS A 301 -19.48 -14.94 -5.52
CA LYS A 301 -18.86 -15.71 -6.61
C LYS A 301 -18.84 -14.91 -7.92
N ARG A 302 -19.96 -14.31 -8.30
CA ARG A 302 -20.07 -13.48 -9.52
C ARG A 302 -19.11 -12.30 -9.48
N MET A 303 -18.99 -11.63 -8.34
CA MET A 303 -18.09 -10.49 -8.16
C MET A 303 -16.61 -10.89 -8.28
N ARG A 304 -16.22 -12.04 -7.71
CA ARG A 304 -14.87 -12.60 -7.90
C ARG A 304 -14.58 -12.93 -9.37
N GLN A 305 -15.56 -13.51 -10.09
CA GLN A 305 -15.41 -13.82 -11.52
C GLN A 305 -15.23 -12.56 -12.36
N LEU A 306 -16.03 -11.52 -12.11
CA LEU A 306 -15.90 -10.23 -12.78
C LEU A 306 -14.53 -9.61 -12.53
N ARG A 307 -14.07 -9.61 -11.27
CA ARG A 307 -12.75 -9.08 -10.91
C ARG A 307 -11.61 -9.86 -11.57
N ALA A 308 -11.65 -11.19 -11.55
CA ALA A 308 -10.62 -12.02 -12.17
C ALA A 308 -10.54 -11.78 -13.68
N ALA A 309 -11.69 -11.69 -14.37
CA ALA A 309 -11.76 -11.38 -15.79
C ALA A 309 -11.23 -9.98 -16.10
N ALA A 310 -11.55 -8.98 -15.27
CA ALA A 310 -11.16 -7.58 -15.48
C ALA A 310 -9.65 -7.34 -15.44
N PHE A 311 -8.90 -8.15 -14.71
CA PHE A 311 -7.45 -7.98 -14.49
C PHE A 311 -6.60 -9.08 -15.12
N THR A 312 -7.16 -9.89 -16.02
CA THR A 312 -6.37 -10.86 -16.78
C THR A 312 -5.31 -10.13 -17.61
N GLY A 313 -4.03 -10.47 -17.42
CA GLY A 313 -2.90 -9.84 -18.10
C GLY A 313 -2.43 -8.50 -17.52
N PHE A 314 -2.94 -8.09 -16.36
CA PHE A 314 -2.49 -6.88 -15.65
C PHE A 314 -1.39 -7.24 -14.66
N ALA A 315 -0.39 -6.36 -14.50
CA ALA A 315 0.66 -6.51 -13.51
C ALA A 315 0.11 -6.53 -12.08
N GLU A 316 -0.87 -5.70 -11.77
CA GLU A 316 -1.49 -5.67 -10.44
C GLU A 316 -2.97 -5.30 -10.51
N PRO A 317 -3.80 -5.77 -9.56
CA PRO A 317 -5.18 -5.35 -9.48
C PRO A 317 -5.28 -3.89 -9.03
N ALA A 318 -6.25 -3.17 -9.60
CA ALA A 318 -6.61 -1.82 -9.21
C ALA A 318 -7.95 -1.79 -8.45
N TYR A 319 -8.39 -0.61 -8.00
CA TYR A 319 -9.80 -0.44 -7.65
C TYR A 319 -10.64 -0.76 -8.89
N LEU A 320 -11.73 -1.52 -8.72
CA LEU A 320 -12.62 -1.89 -9.82
C LEU A 320 -13.99 -1.26 -9.61
N ALA A 321 -14.40 -0.46 -10.57
CA ALA A 321 -15.75 0.08 -10.69
C ALA A 321 -16.53 -0.72 -11.76
N ALA A 322 -17.64 -1.34 -11.38
CA ALA A 322 -18.45 -2.12 -12.32
C ALA A 322 -19.90 -1.62 -12.34
N TYR A 323 -20.46 -1.53 -13.54
CA TYR A 323 -21.80 -0.98 -13.78
C TYR A 323 -22.61 -1.87 -14.72
N PRO A 324 -23.93 -2.02 -14.50
CA PRO A 324 -24.85 -2.52 -15.52
C PRO A 324 -24.80 -1.64 -16.77
N LEU A 325 -24.89 -2.23 -17.97
CA LEU A 325 -24.99 -1.48 -19.23
C LEU A 325 -26.20 -0.54 -19.25
N SER A 326 -27.28 -0.90 -18.54
CA SER A 326 -28.50 -0.10 -18.41
C SER A 326 -28.30 1.21 -17.63
N GLN A 327 -27.28 1.28 -16.77
CA GLN A 327 -27.08 2.43 -15.88
C GLN A 327 -26.62 3.65 -16.69
N LYS A 328 -27.50 4.66 -16.81
CA LYS A 328 -27.21 5.90 -17.56
C LYS A 328 -26.35 6.89 -16.77
N ASN A 329 -26.67 7.09 -15.50
CA ASN A 329 -26.01 8.05 -14.61
C ASN A 329 -24.86 7.37 -13.85
N ARG A 330 -23.68 7.32 -14.47
CA ARG A 330 -22.45 6.75 -13.89
C ARG A 330 -21.55 7.86 -13.32
N PRO A 331 -20.86 7.64 -12.19
CA PRO A 331 -19.89 8.58 -11.67
C PRO A 331 -18.77 8.88 -12.68
N GLY A 332 -18.33 10.14 -12.72
CA GLY A 332 -17.18 10.54 -13.52
C GLY A 332 -15.84 10.11 -12.90
N ARG A 333 -14.73 10.40 -13.59
CA ARG A 333 -13.37 10.10 -13.08
C ARG A 333 -13.10 10.74 -11.72
N ALA A 334 -13.49 11.99 -11.52
CA ALA A 334 -13.29 12.72 -10.26
C ALA A 334 -14.05 12.07 -9.10
N ASP A 335 -15.31 11.68 -9.35
CA ASP A 335 -16.15 10.98 -8.37
C ASP A 335 -15.55 9.62 -7.98
N LEU A 336 -15.05 8.86 -8.96
CA LEU A 336 -14.37 7.59 -8.73
C LEU A 336 -13.09 7.74 -7.89
N LEU A 337 -12.31 8.80 -8.13
CA LEU A 337 -11.14 9.12 -7.32
C LEU A 337 -11.55 9.50 -5.88
N ALA A 338 -12.65 10.23 -5.71
CA ALA A 338 -13.19 10.55 -4.39
C ALA A 338 -13.65 9.30 -3.64
N ILE A 339 -14.31 8.35 -4.32
CA ILE A 339 -14.68 7.05 -3.75
C ILE A 339 -13.44 6.25 -3.36
N GLN A 340 -12.46 6.12 -4.25
CA GLN A 340 -11.19 5.45 -3.97
C GLN A 340 -10.51 6.05 -2.73
N ARG A 341 -10.47 7.38 -2.65
CA ARG A 341 -9.90 8.11 -1.51
C ARG A 341 -10.66 7.84 -0.21
N PHE A 342 -11.99 7.92 -0.24
CA PHE A 342 -12.83 7.58 0.90
C PHE A 342 -12.53 6.16 1.41
N MET A 343 -12.37 5.21 0.49
CA MET A 343 -12.03 3.83 0.83
C MET A 343 -10.61 3.72 1.41
N ASP A 344 -9.61 4.41 0.88
CA ASP A 344 -8.25 4.43 1.46
C ASP A 344 -8.27 4.93 2.92
N GLU A 345 -9.02 6.00 3.20
CA GLU A 345 -9.12 6.56 4.55
C GLU A 345 -9.92 5.68 5.52
N ARG A 346 -10.78 4.80 4.99
CA ARG A 346 -11.72 3.97 5.77
C ARG A 346 -11.60 2.50 5.40
N ARG A 347 -10.54 1.87 5.90
CA ARG A 347 -10.19 0.45 5.67
C ARG A 347 -11.27 -0.56 6.07
N ASN A 348 -12.29 -0.17 6.83
CA ASN A 348 -13.37 -1.06 7.27
C ASN A 348 -14.33 -1.41 6.13
N PHE A 349 -14.50 -0.55 5.12
CA PHE A 349 -15.39 -0.80 3.97
C PHE A 349 -14.71 -1.64 2.89
N ASP A 350 -15.30 -2.74 2.45
CA ASP A 350 -14.75 -3.57 1.37
C ASP A 350 -15.11 -3.04 -0.03
N PHE A 351 -16.29 -2.43 -0.15
CA PHE A 351 -16.77 -1.82 -1.38
C PHE A 351 -17.68 -0.62 -1.10
N VAL A 352 -17.96 0.17 -2.13
CA VAL A 352 -18.96 1.24 -2.13
C VAL A 352 -20.04 0.89 -3.14
N TRP A 353 -21.30 0.89 -2.72
CA TRP A 353 -22.44 0.67 -3.59
C TRP A 353 -22.91 1.97 -4.24
N ILE A 354 -23.22 1.92 -5.53
CA ILE A 354 -23.69 3.05 -6.34
C ILE A 354 -25.06 2.69 -6.92
N PRO A 355 -26.16 3.03 -6.23
CA PRO A 355 -27.51 2.76 -6.74
C PRO A 355 -27.74 3.40 -8.11
N GLU A 356 -28.51 2.73 -8.97
CA GLU A 356 -29.03 3.34 -10.18
C GLU A 356 -30.01 4.46 -9.82
N ARG A 357 -29.79 5.67 -10.36
CA ARG A 357 -30.65 6.84 -10.11
C ARG A 357 -31.43 7.21 -11.36
N SER A 358 -32.69 7.57 -11.14
CA SER A 358 -33.58 8.10 -12.16
C SER A 358 -33.17 9.51 -12.63
N GLU A 359 -32.58 10.34 -11.77
CA GLU A 359 -32.11 11.68 -12.12
C GLU A 359 -30.57 11.78 -12.18
N PRO A 360 -30.01 12.62 -13.08
CA PRO A 360 -28.58 12.91 -13.06
C PRO A 360 -28.23 13.48 -11.69
N ALA A 361 -27.12 13.03 -11.09
CA ALA A 361 -26.54 13.77 -9.98
C ALA A 361 -26.23 15.18 -10.51
N GLY A 362 -27.07 16.14 -10.16
CA GLY A 362 -26.82 17.55 -10.42
C GLY A 362 -25.42 17.89 -9.90
N VAL A 363 -24.77 18.87 -10.52
CA VAL A 363 -23.41 19.31 -10.19
C VAL A 363 -23.38 19.84 -8.74
N SER A 364 -23.31 18.96 -7.76
CA SER A 364 -22.89 19.21 -6.38
C SER A 364 -22.52 17.89 -5.70
N GLY A 365 -21.21 17.69 -5.56
CA GLY A 365 -20.52 16.73 -4.69
C GLY A 365 -21.16 15.35 -4.48
N LEU A 366 -20.54 14.31 -5.04
CA LEU A 366 -20.82 12.93 -4.65
C LEU A 366 -20.73 12.77 -3.11
N THR A 367 -21.86 12.46 -2.47
CA THR A 367 -21.92 12.23 -1.02
C THR A 367 -21.88 10.73 -0.75
N ILE A 368 -20.97 10.29 0.12
CA ILE A 368 -20.88 8.88 0.53
C ILE A 368 -21.42 8.79 1.95
N ASN A 369 -22.51 8.05 2.13
CA ASN A 369 -23.03 7.77 3.46
C ASN A 369 -22.05 6.84 4.20
N PRO A 370 -21.40 7.31 5.29
CA PRO A 370 -20.39 6.54 6.00
C PRO A 370 -21.00 5.51 6.96
N ALA A 371 -22.31 5.26 6.91
CA ALA A 371 -22.95 4.21 7.70
C ALA A 371 -22.46 2.83 7.25
N GLU A 372 -21.76 2.14 8.15
CA GLU A 372 -21.27 0.79 7.91
C GLU A 372 -22.42 -0.20 7.80
N THR A 373 -22.67 -0.68 6.58
CA THR A 373 -23.72 -1.65 6.31
C THR A 373 -23.08 -2.99 5.97
N LYS A 374 -23.51 -4.07 6.62
CA LYS A 374 -23.06 -5.44 6.27
C LYS A 374 -23.79 -5.93 5.04
N LEU A 375 -23.08 -6.65 4.17
CA LEU A 375 -23.67 -7.34 3.03
C LEU A 375 -24.78 -8.29 3.52
N GLY A 376 -26.02 -8.05 3.08
CA GLY A 376 -27.19 -8.83 3.47
C GLY A 376 -28.12 -8.16 4.50
N ALA A 377 -27.73 -7.05 5.14
CA ALA A 377 -28.58 -6.36 6.12
C ALA A 377 -29.68 -5.47 5.49
N GLY A 378 -29.52 -5.01 4.25
CA GLY A 378 -30.45 -4.05 3.61
C GLY A 378 -30.76 -4.30 2.13
N GLY A 379 -30.32 -5.44 1.57
CA GLY A 379 -30.32 -5.66 0.13
C GLY A 379 -29.43 -4.67 -0.64
N LEU A 380 -29.32 -4.87 -1.95
CA LEU A 380 -28.64 -3.97 -2.89
C LEU A 380 -29.59 -3.74 -4.08
N PRO A 381 -30.25 -2.58 -4.20
CA PRO A 381 -31.07 -2.27 -5.38
C PRO A 381 -30.16 -2.24 -6.63
N PRO A 382 -30.71 -2.41 -7.85
CA PRO A 382 -29.92 -2.35 -9.09
C PRO A 382 -28.96 -1.14 -9.10
N GLY A 383 -27.71 -1.40 -9.46
CA GLY A 383 -26.66 -0.39 -9.46
C GLY A 383 -25.29 -0.94 -9.77
N GLY A 384 -24.27 -0.12 -9.54
CA GLY A 384 -22.87 -0.49 -9.66
C GLY A 384 -22.17 -0.53 -8.32
N PHE A 385 -20.88 -0.85 -8.35
CA PHE A 385 -20.03 -0.83 -7.17
C PHE A 385 -18.62 -0.37 -7.49
N VAL A 386 -17.89 0.08 -6.46
CA VAL A 386 -16.44 0.23 -6.47
C VAL A 386 -15.86 -0.69 -5.40
N ILE A 387 -14.96 -1.61 -5.77
CA ILE A 387 -14.31 -2.56 -4.86
C ILE A 387 -12.80 -2.34 -4.83
N ARG A 388 -12.17 -2.68 -3.70
CA ARG A 388 -10.71 -2.58 -3.50
C ARG A 388 -9.89 -3.53 -4.38
N PRO A 389 -8.60 -3.22 -4.59
CA PRO A 389 -7.63 -4.14 -5.17
C PRO A 389 -7.57 -5.49 -4.44
N SER A 390 -7.60 -5.52 -3.11
CA SER A 390 -7.60 -6.76 -2.33
C SER A 390 -8.88 -7.62 -2.46
N GLY A 391 -9.88 -7.13 -3.21
CA GLY A 391 -11.31 -7.44 -3.11
C GLY A 391 -11.75 -8.91 -3.05
N PHE A 392 -11.89 -9.41 -1.82
CA PHE A 392 -12.70 -10.57 -1.48
C PHE A 392 -14.02 -10.10 -0.86
N LEU A 393 -15.14 -10.56 -1.41
CA LEU A 393 -16.45 -10.35 -0.80
C LEU A 393 -16.89 -11.59 -0.05
N SER A 394 -17.46 -11.38 1.14
CA SER A 394 -18.07 -12.40 1.97
C SER A 394 -19.37 -11.86 2.57
N ALA A 395 -20.14 -12.72 3.24
CA ALA A 395 -21.31 -12.29 4.00
C ALA A 395 -20.97 -11.28 5.13
N ASN A 396 -19.72 -11.23 5.57
CA ASN A 396 -19.26 -10.26 6.57
C ASN A 396 -18.73 -8.96 5.96
N SER A 397 -18.69 -8.88 4.62
CA SER A 397 -18.17 -7.69 3.96
C SER A 397 -19.04 -6.48 4.24
N THR A 398 -18.42 -5.33 4.39
CA THR A 398 -19.12 -4.08 4.71
C THR A 398 -19.03 -3.10 3.55
N TYR A 399 -20.04 -2.25 3.43
CA TYR A 399 -20.10 -1.25 2.36
C TYR A 399 -20.68 0.07 2.83
N ALA A 400 -20.26 1.11 2.13
CA ALA A 400 -20.89 2.42 2.16
C ALA A 400 -21.75 2.60 0.90
N VAL A 401 -22.67 3.56 0.93
CA VAL A 401 -23.59 3.82 -0.18
C VAL A 401 -23.41 5.25 -0.66
N VAL A 402 -23.35 5.45 -1.97
CA VAL A 402 -23.42 6.79 -2.56
C VAL A 402 -24.86 7.32 -2.44
N GLY A 403 -25.00 8.43 -1.71
CA GLY A 403 -26.26 9.07 -1.33
C GLY A 403 -26.79 10.08 -2.33
#